data_AF-A0A2V5NEU4-F1
#
_entry.id   AF-A0A2V5NEU4-F1
#
_cell.length_a   1.000
_cell.length_b   1.000
_cell.length_c   1.000
_cell.angle_alpha   90.00
_cell.angle_beta   90.00
_cell.angle_gamma   90.00
#
_symmetry.space_group_name_H-M   'P 1'
#
loop_
_entity.id
_entity.type
_entity.pdbx_description
1 polymer ?
#
loop_
_entity_poly.entity_id
_entity_poly.type
_entity_poly.pdbx_seq_one_letter_code
_entity_poly.pdbx_strand_id
1 'polypeptide(L)'
;MWNGKPDERLSILRACDHFREWQSLDDERVCVVCDRSFNGHEVQIVMIGNDYKLHCPTAACESGVHQWFYPGNPFLSDTAYADWWRALESTESGGKGSTFHEV
;
A
#
# COMPACT_ATOMS: atom_id res chain seq x y z
N MET A 1 18.46 -3.74 11.90
CA MET A 1 17.70 -4.99 12.01
C MET A 1 17.00 -4.96 13.37
N TRP A 2 15.70 -5.27 13.43
CA TRP A 2 14.90 -5.21 14.67
C TRP A 2 15.37 -6.26 15.69
N ASN A 3 15.53 -5.87 16.96
CA ASN A 3 16.04 -6.73 18.04
C ASN A 3 15.04 -6.94 19.20
N GLY A 4 13.78 -6.51 19.08
CA GLY A 4 12.75 -6.68 20.12
C GLY A 4 11.96 -7.99 19.99
N LYS A 5 11.05 -8.23 20.94
CA LYS A 5 10.25 -9.48 20.99
C LYS A 5 9.22 -9.56 19.85
N PRO A 6 8.81 -10.76 19.41
CA PRO A 6 7.74 -10.92 18.41
C PRO A 6 6.44 -10.17 18.76
N ASP A 7 6.01 -10.22 20.02
CA ASP A 7 4.76 -9.55 20.46
C ASP A 7 4.86 -8.02 20.38
N GLU A 8 6.03 -7.47 20.69
CA GLU A 8 6.30 -6.04 20.59
C GLU A 8 6.30 -5.61 19.12
N ARG A 9 6.92 -6.41 18.25
CA ARG A 9 6.93 -6.18 16.81
C ARG A 9 5.51 -6.15 16.25
N LEU A 10 4.69 -7.14 16.58
CA LEU A 10 3.30 -7.20 16.14
C LEU A 10 2.51 -5.99 16.67
N SER A 11 2.75 -5.58 17.91
CA SER A 11 2.12 -4.39 18.50
C SER A 11 2.48 -3.11 17.74
N ILE A 12 3.75 -2.94 17.33
CA ILE A 12 4.20 -1.81 16.52
C ILE A 12 3.56 -1.86 15.13
N LEU A 13 3.51 -3.02 14.47
CA LEU A 13 2.87 -3.17 13.16
C LEU A 13 1.40 -2.73 13.23
N ARG A 14 0.65 -3.19 14.23
CA ARG A 14 -0.74 -2.81 14.47
C ARG A 14 -0.91 -1.32 14.79
N ALA A 15 0.02 -0.74 15.54
CA ALA A 15 -0.04 0.68 15.91
C ALA A 15 0.28 1.62 14.75
N CYS A 16 1.14 1.22 13.80
CA CYS A 16 1.63 2.10 12.74
C CYS A 16 0.97 1.88 11.38
N ASP A 17 0.38 0.71 11.11
CA ASP A 17 -0.41 0.46 9.90
C ASP A 17 -1.90 0.76 10.16
N HIS A 18 -2.32 1.97 9.83
CA HIS A 18 -3.71 2.39 9.98
C HIS A 18 -4.62 1.99 8.81
N PHE A 19 -4.06 1.40 7.74
CA PHE A 19 -4.83 1.05 6.54
C PHE A 19 -5.32 -0.39 6.60
N ARG A 20 -4.54 -1.27 7.22
CA ARG A 20 -4.76 -2.73 7.21
C ARG A 20 -4.32 -3.30 8.55
N GLU A 21 -5.01 -4.35 8.98
CA GLU A 21 -4.73 -4.95 10.29
C GLU A 21 -3.75 -6.11 10.18
N TRP A 22 -2.76 -6.14 11.08
CA TRP A 22 -1.83 -7.25 11.24
C TRP A 22 -2.35 -8.19 12.33
N GLN A 23 -2.90 -9.35 11.96
CA GLN A 23 -3.37 -10.38 12.89
C GLN A 23 -2.20 -11.18 13.45
N SER A 24 -1.18 -11.43 12.63
CA SER A 24 0.03 -12.14 13.00
C SER A 24 1.26 -11.55 12.29
N LEU A 25 2.46 -12.00 12.66
CA LEU A 25 3.68 -11.67 11.91
C LEU A 25 3.81 -12.47 10.61
N ASP A 26 3.02 -13.55 10.46
CA ASP A 26 2.93 -14.36 9.24
C ASP A 26 1.99 -13.75 8.19
N ASP A 27 1.21 -12.73 8.56
CA ASP A 27 0.38 -11.99 7.63
C ASP A 27 1.26 -11.41 6.50
N GLU A 28 0.80 -11.51 5.27
CA GLU A 28 1.54 -11.05 4.10
C GLU A 28 1.00 -9.74 3.56
N ARG A 29 1.89 -8.98 2.91
CA ARG A 29 1.59 -7.78 2.13
C ARG A 29 2.39 -7.76 0.84
N VAL A 30 1.88 -7.05 -0.15
CA VAL A 30 2.55 -6.78 -1.42
C VAL A 30 2.84 -5.29 -1.50
N CYS A 31 4.08 -4.92 -1.75
CA CYS A 31 4.46 -3.54 -2.02
C CYS A 31 4.13 -3.18 -3.47
N VAL A 32 3.28 -2.19 -3.72
CA VAL A 32 2.96 -1.77 -5.11
C VAL A 32 4.08 -1.05 -5.82
N VAL A 33 5.12 -0.61 -5.10
CA VAL A 33 6.25 0.12 -5.67
C VAL A 33 7.30 -0.83 -6.24
N CYS A 34 7.58 -1.95 -5.55
CA CYS A 34 8.61 -2.91 -5.98
C CYS A 34 8.06 -4.32 -6.27
N ASP A 35 6.74 -4.49 -6.22
CA ASP A 35 5.98 -5.72 -6.45
C ASP A 35 6.38 -6.93 -5.57
N ARG A 36 7.16 -6.68 -4.51
CA ARG A 36 7.60 -7.73 -3.60
C ARG A 36 6.51 -8.06 -2.59
N SER A 37 6.25 -9.36 -2.44
CA SER A 37 5.52 -9.93 -1.29
C SER A 37 6.44 -10.09 -0.09
N PHE A 38 5.97 -9.73 1.10
CA PHE A 38 6.70 -9.87 2.35
C PHE A 38 5.74 -10.06 3.52
N ASN A 39 6.23 -10.59 4.63
CA ASN A 39 5.44 -10.74 5.85
C ASN A 39 5.86 -9.78 6.98
N GLY A 40 5.13 -9.86 8.08
CA GLY A 40 5.34 -9.02 9.27
C GLY A 40 6.72 -9.21 9.89
N HIS A 41 7.38 -10.36 9.74
CA HIS A 41 8.77 -10.57 10.20
C HIS A 41 9.79 -9.78 9.40
N GLU A 42 9.51 -9.50 8.14
CA GLU A 42 10.46 -8.84 7.23
C GLU A 42 10.39 -7.32 7.31
N VAL A 43 9.21 -6.74 7.60
CA VAL A 43 8.98 -5.29 7.65
C VAL A 43 10.12 -4.51 8.33
N GLN A 44 10.64 -3.49 7.67
CA GLN A 44 11.67 -2.68 8.30
C GLN A 44 11.02 -1.69 9.28
N ILE A 45 11.32 -1.85 10.56
CA ILE A 45 10.87 -0.93 11.62
C ILE A 45 12.03 0.00 11.95
N VAL A 46 11.80 1.31 11.81
CA VAL A 46 12.77 2.37 12.12
C VAL A 46 12.19 3.27 13.19
N MET A 47 12.96 3.56 14.22
CA MET A 47 12.60 4.55 15.24
C MET A 47 13.12 5.92 14.82
N ILE A 48 12.24 6.92 14.77
CA ILE A 48 12.58 8.31 14.45
C ILE A 48 12.09 9.17 15.60
N GLY A 49 13.03 9.68 16.40
CA GLY A 49 12.70 10.36 17.65
C GLY A 49 12.05 9.38 18.63
N ASN A 50 10.76 9.60 18.93
CA ASN A 50 9.97 8.74 19.81
C ASN A 50 8.89 7.94 19.08
N ASP A 51 8.87 7.97 17.74
CA ASP A 51 7.88 7.30 16.91
C ASP A 51 8.49 6.17 16.09
N TYR A 52 7.67 5.19 15.72
CA TYR A 52 8.04 4.13 14.80
C TYR A 52 7.52 4.41 13.39
N LYS A 53 8.35 4.10 12.39
CA LYS A 53 7.96 4.07 10.97
C LYS A 53 8.19 2.68 10.40
N LEU A 54 7.26 2.27 9.54
CA LEU A 54 7.29 1.00 8.85
C LEU A 54 7.71 1.24 7.38
N HIS A 55 8.69 0.48 6.92
CA HIS A 55 9.25 0.54 5.57
C HIS A 55 9.30 -0.85 4.93
N CYS A 56 9.25 -0.86 3.59
CA CYS A 56 9.35 -2.09 2.82
C CYS A 56 10.72 -2.74 3.05
N PRO A 57 10.79 -4.08 3.17
CA PRO A 57 12.05 -4.77 3.40
C PRO A 57 12.99 -4.78 2.19
N THR A 58 12.56 -4.31 1.02
CA THR A 58 13.39 -4.25 -0.19
C THR A 58 14.38 -3.09 -0.10
N ALA A 59 15.66 -3.38 -0.32
CA ALA A 59 16.70 -2.35 -0.35
C ALA A 59 16.37 -1.26 -1.38
N ALA A 60 16.56 0.00 -1.00
CA ALA A 60 16.24 1.19 -1.80
C ALA A 60 14.74 1.39 -2.15
N CYS A 61 13.83 0.58 -1.60
CA CYS A 61 12.40 0.85 -1.70
C CYS A 61 11.93 1.71 -0.52
N GLU A 62 11.50 2.94 -0.79
CA GLU A 62 11.06 3.88 0.23
C GLU A 62 9.57 3.73 0.60
N SER A 63 8.90 2.71 0.08
CA SER A 63 7.45 2.58 0.28
C SER A 63 7.07 2.38 1.75
N GLY A 64 5.93 2.97 2.11
CA GLY A 64 5.32 2.85 3.45
C GLY A 64 3.95 2.18 3.42
N VAL A 65 3.31 2.06 4.58
CA VAL A 65 2.06 1.29 4.80
C VAL A 65 0.91 1.60 3.82
N HIS A 66 0.79 2.84 3.35
CA HIS A 66 -0.24 3.25 2.40
C HIS A 66 -0.08 2.58 1.01
N GLN A 67 1.11 2.06 0.69
CA GLN A 67 1.48 1.41 -0.57
C GLN A 67 1.52 -0.12 -0.46
N TRP A 68 1.03 -0.72 0.62
CA TRP A 68 1.14 -2.17 0.85
C TRP A 68 -0.21 -2.85 0.87
N PHE A 69 -0.50 -3.72 -0.07
CA PHE A 69 -1.81 -4.33 -0.23
C PHE A 69 -1.82 -5.77 0.26
N TYR A 70 -3.01 -6.33 0.50
CA TYR A 70 -3.12 -7.78 0.69
C TYR A 70 -2.73 -8.51 -0.59
N PRO A 71 -2.10 -9.69 -0.50
CA PRO A 71 -1.92 -10.57 -1.64
C PRO A 71 -3.26 -10.84 -2.33
N GLY A 72 -3.26 -10.90 -3.66
CA GLY A 72 -4.47 -11.11 -4.46
C GLY A 72 -5.41 -9.91 -4.53
N ASN A 73 -5.00 -8.73 -4.03
CA ASN A 73 -5.79 -7.52 -4.24
C ASN A 73 -5.91 -7.21 -5.75
N PRO A 74 -7.13 -7.01 -6.29
CA PRO A 74 -7.34 -6.84 -7.72
C PRO A 74 -6.63 -5.60 -8.27
N PHE A 75 -6.38 -4.56 -7.48
CA PHE A 75 -5.64 -3.37 -7.92
C PHE A 75 -4.15 -3.64 -8.19
N LEU A 76 -3.63 -4.81 -7.82
CA LEU A 76 -2.28 -5.25 -8.17
C LEU A 76 -2.20 -5.90 -9.55
N SER A 77 -3.33 -6.21 -10.17
CA SER A 77 -3.37 -6.76 -11.53
C SER A 77 -3.32 -5.62 -12.54
N ASP A 78 -2.31 -5.64 -13.42
CA ASP A 78 -2.20 -4.72 -14.56
C ASP A 78 -3.47 -4.73 -15.43
N THR A 79 -4.09 -5.90 -15.59
CA THR A 79 -5.33 -6.05 -16.35
C THR A 79 -6.49 -5.37 -15.65
N ALA A 80 -6.61 -5.58 -14.34
CA ALA A 80 -7.64 -4.91 -13.56
C ALA A 80 -7.42 -3.39 -13.58
N TYR A 81 -6.21 -2.89 -13.30
CA TYR A 81 -5.93 -1.46 -13.34
C TYR A 81 -6.27 -0.84 -14.70
N ALA A 82 -5.89 -1.50 -15.80
CA ALA A 82 -6.24 -1.07 -17.15
C ALA A 82 -7.76 -1.07 -17.40
N ASP A 83 -8.48 -2.08 -16.94
CA ASP A 83 -9.93 -2.17 -17.10
C ASP A 83 -10.65 -1.09 -16.26
N TRP A 84 -10.19 -0.83 -15.04
CA TRP A 84 -10.68 0.27 -14.19
C TRP A 84 -10.44 1.64 -14.85
N TRP A 85 -9.27 1.85 -15.46
CA TRP A 85 -8.96 3.09 -16.17
C TRP A 85 -9.85 3.28 -17.40
N ARG A 86 -10.01 2.24 -18.24
CA ARG A 86 -10.93 2.28 -19.39
C ARG A 86 -12.37 2.58 -18.96
N ALA A 87 -12.81 2.02 -17.83
CA ALA A 87 -14.15 2.28 -17.31
C ALA A 87 -14.33 3.75 -16.90
N LEU A 88 -13.33 4.35 -16.24
CA LEU A 88 -13.37 5.78 -15.86
C LEU A 88 -13.36 6.71 -17.09
N GLU A 89 -12.48 6.47 -18.07
CA GLU A 89 -12.45 7.23 -19.34
C GLU A 89 -13.78 7.13 -20.11
N SER A 90 -14.44 5.96 -20.04
CA SER A 90 -15.75 5.74 -20.66
C SER A 90 -16.87 6.54 -19.97
N THR A 91 -16.69 7.00 -18.73
CA THR A 91 -17.68 7.84 -18.04
C THR A 91 -17.55 9.34 -18.36
N GLU A 92 -16.38 9.80 -18.83
CA GLU A 92 -16.19 11.22 -19.21
C GLU A 92 -16.77 11.56 -20.58
N SER A 93 -17.02 10.56 -21.43
CA SER A 93 -17.57 10.75 -22.79
C SER A 93 -19.11 10.91 -22.85
N GLY A 94 -19.79 10.97 -21.70
CA GLY A 94 -21.24 11.19 -21.60
C GLY A 94 -21.69 12.66 -21.46
N GLY A 95 -20.76 13.61 -21.30
CA GLY A 95 -21.06 15.04 -21.16
C GLY A 95 -21.27 15.73 -22.51
N LYS A 96 -22.53 15.87 -22.94
CA LYS A 96 -22.93 16.68 -24.10
C LYS A 96 -22.19 18.01 -24.13
N GLY A 97 -21.62 18.33 -25.30
CA GLY A 97 -21.02 19.63 -25.58
C GLY A 97 -21.97 20.76 -25.22
N SER A 98 -21.51 21.65 -24.33
CA SER A 98 -22.06 22.99 -24.20
C SER A 98 -21.13 23.92 -24.96
N THR A 99 -21.60 24.41 -26.10
CA THR A 99 -21.05 25.56 -26.80
C THR A 99 -20.93 26.73 -25.82
N PHE A 100 -19.70 27.20 -25.58
CA PHE A 100 -19.49 28.53 -25.03
C PHE A 100 -19.69 29.54 -26.16
N HIS A 101 -20.74 30.35 -26.06
CA HIS A 101 -20.85 31.61 -26.80
C HIS A 101 -20.02 32.64 -26.02
N GLU A 102 -19.03 33.23 -26.68
CA GLU A 102 -18.38 34.47 -26.21
C GLU A 102 -19.43 35.60 -26.14
N VAL A 103 -19.43 36.32 -25.02
CA VAL A 103 -20.01 37.65 -24.83
C VAL A 103 -18.97 38.55 -24.21
#